data_AF-A0A668UIH5-F1
#
_entry.id   AF-A0A668UIH5-F1
#
_cell.length_a   1.000
_cell.length_b   1.000
_cell.length_c   1.000
_cell.angle_alpha   90.00
_cell.angle_beta   90.00
_cell.angle_gamma   90.00
#
_symmetry.space_group_name_H-M   'P 1'
#
loop_
_entity.id
_entity.type
_entity.pdbx_description
1 polymer ?
#
loop_
_entity_poly.entity_id
_entity_poly.type
_entity_poly.pdbx_seq_one_letter_code
_entity_poly.pdbx_strand_id
1 'polypeptide(L)'
;MNSTEGHVRCLAAILHKGPKRTSFLIMNTSNVTTEDRVYAGVFGCVMMIGLPLNAVALWILLRRHSLKSPHAVFMVNLAFSDLLLIISLPMRIYFHATREWPLSNMACLIITMLFRDNIRSSSMFITFISVDRLLAVVYPLRSRHLRTSSNAWKGAAFVWSFILVVNIPESLDFLEHLQDHTQPTCFKSYYSYEPLLSKTRLAVIYLQIVLLVTMLTVNIVCTVMVSWTLHRHLSDSAKVNNKMKVMLIFVMNLVLFAMFLPVPIGMAAHGKEIMPLVCLTVSNCCLDPLLYYFSFDSFWKKKEISR
;
A
#
# COMPACT_ATOMS: atom_id res chain seq x y z
N MET A 1 -21.64 42.60 -57.70
CA MET A 1 -20.37 41.83 -57.80
C MET A 1 -19.79 41.69 -56.40
N ASN A 2 -20.17 40.68 -55.61
CA ASN A 2 -19.56 40.39 -54.30
C ASN A 2 -19.97 39.03 -53.69
N SER A 3 -20.28 38.02 -54.51
CA SER A 3 -20.77 36.72 -54.00
C SER A 3 -19.94 35.51 -54.47
N THR A 4 -18.94 35.71 -55.33
CA THR A 4 -18.10 34.64 -55.88
C THR A 4 -16.72 34.51 -55.25
N GLU A 5 -16.25 35.47 -54.42
CA GLU A 5 -14.97 35.36 -53.71
C GLU A 5 -15.04 34.52 -52.42
N GLY A 6 -16.24 34.35 -51.84
CA GLY A 6 -16.43 33.58 -50.60
C GLY A 6 -16.30 32.05 -50.79
N HIS A 7 -16.66 31.53 -51.96
CA HIS A 7 -16.66 30.10 -52.23
C HIS A 7 -15.26 29.54 -52.55
N VAL A 8 -14.38 30.35 -53.15
CA VAL A 8 -13.01 29.92 -53.50
C VAL A 8 -12.12 29.81 -52.26
N ARG A 9 -12.34 30.65 -51.24
CA ARG A 9 -11.61 30.57 -49.95
C ARG A 9 -12.01 29.35 -49.11
N CYS A 10 -13.24 28.84 -49.26
CA CYS A 10 -13.71 27.67 -48.53
C CYS A 10 -13.12 26.35 -49.11
N LEU A 11 -12.95 26.26 -50.44
CA LEU A 11 -12.34 25.09 -51.08
C LEU A 11 -10.82 24.98 -50.85
N ALA A 12 -10.11 26.10 -50.73
CA ALA A 12 -8.68 26.10 -50.39
C ALA A 12 -8.39 25.62 -48.95
N ALA A 13 -9.33 25.82 -48.01
CA ALA A 13 -9.19 25.36 -46.63
C ALA A 13 -9.42 23.85 -46.44
N ILE A 14 -10.06 23.17 -47.40
CA ILE A 14 -10.32 21.73 -47.33
C ILE A 14 -9.16 20.91 -47.92
N LEU A 15 -8.45 21.44 -48.93
CA LEU A 15 -7.33 20.75 -49.57
C LEU A 15 -6.00 20.78 -48.77
N HIS A 16 -5.91 21.59 -47.71
CA HIS A 16 -4.76 21.60 -46.80
C HIS A 16 -4.88 20.66 -45.59
N LYS A 17 -5.98 19.89 -45.48
CA LYS A 17 -6.07 18.76 -44.54
C LYS A 17 -5.34 17.55 -45.11
N GLY A 18 -4.02 17.63 -45.10
CA GLY A 18 -3.15 16.46 -45.21
C GLY A 18 -3.55 15.39 -44.18
N PRO A 19 -3.22 14.12 -44.42
CA PRO A 19 -3.70 13.00 -43.62
C PRO A 19 -3.35 13.26 -42.16
N LYS A 20 -4.33 13.13 -41.27
CA LYS A 20 -4.14 13.10 -39.82
C LYS A 20 -3.08 12.05 -39.53
N ARG A 21 -1.82 12.49 -39.45
CA ARG A 21 -0.69 11.69 -39.05
C ARG A 21 -1.03 11.28 -37.63
N THR A 22 -1.43 10.03 -37.46
CA THR A 22 -1.49 9.33 -36.19
C THR A 22 -0.19 9.64 -35.48
N SER A 23 -0.23 10.58 -34.53
CA SER A 23 0.88 10.85 -33.63
C SER A 23 1.04 9.61 -32.76
N PHE A 24 1.77 8.64 -33.29
CA PHE A 24 2.48 7.66 -32.49
C PHE A 24 3.25 8.48 -31.45
N LEU A 25 2.88 8.31 -30.18
CA LEU A 25 3.47 9.00 -29.02
C LEU A 25 4.99 8.96 -29.12
N ILE A 26 5.61 10.04 -29.61
CA ILE A 26 7.04 10.24 -29.47
C ILE A 26 7.23 10.58 -28.00
N MET A 27 7.58 9.56 -27.21
CA MET A 27 7.94 9.69 -25.80
C MET A 27 9.12 10.67 -25.71
N ASN A 28 8.87 11.90 -25.27
CA ASN A 28 9.91 12.91 -25.11
C ASN A 28 10.74 12.59 -23.84
N THR A 29 11.74 11.73 -23.98
CA THR A 29 12.55 11.19 -22.87
C THR A 29 13.72 12.09 -22.45
N SER A 30 13.76 13.33 -22.94
CA SER A 30 14.89 14.26 -22.79
C SER A 30 15.18 14.70 -21.34
N ASN A 31 14.23 14.53 -20.42
CA ASN A 31 14.35 14.94 -19.00
C ASN A 31 14.35 13.77 -17.99
N VAL A 32 14.43 12.51 -18.45
CA VAL A 32 14.35 11.31 -17.59
C VAL A 32 15.73 10.94 -17.05
N THR A 33 15.88 10.86 -15.73
CA THR A 33 17.15 10.47 -15.09
C THR A 33 17.34 8.95 -15.03
N THR A 34 18.57 8.49 -14.76
CA THR A 34 18.83 7.06 -14.50
C THR A 34 18.04 6.57 -13.28
N GLU A 35 17.92 7.40 -12.24
CA GLU A 35 17.16 7.08 -11.03
C GLU A 35 15.68 6.86 -11.34
N ASP A 36 15.08 7.72 -12.17
CA ASP A 36 13.69 7.56 -12.60
C ASP A 36 13.45 6.22 -13.29
N ARG A 37 14.39 5.77 -14.13
CA ARG A 37 14.32 4.45 -14.78
C ARG A 37 14.40 3.30 -13.78
N VAL A 38 15.25 3.43 -12.76
CA VAL A 38 15.36 2.45 -11.67
C VAL A 38 14.04 2.38 -10.89
N TYR A 39 13.46 3.53 -10.51
CA TYR A 39 12.19 3.57 -9.79
C TYR A 39 11.03 2.98 -10.61
N ALA A 40 10.94 3.31 -11.90
CA ALA A 40 9.97 2.70 -12.81
C ALA A 40 10.14 1.18 -12.90
N GLY A 41 11.39 0.69 -12.97
CA GLY A 41 11.72 -0.73 -12.96
C GLY A 41 11.26 -1.42 -11.68
N VAL A 42 11.55 -0.84 -10.50
CA VAL A 42 11.11 -1.39 -9.20
C VAL A 42 9.58 -1.46 -9.12
N PHE A 43 8.86 -0.38 -9.46
CA PHE A 43 7.40 -0.39 -9.47
C PHE A 43 6.84 -1.41 -10.46
N GLY A 44 7.48 -1.58 -11.63
CA GLY A 44 7.13 -2.59 -12.62
C GLY A 44 7.29 -4.02 -12.06
N CYS A 45 8.41 -4.32 -11.43
CA CYS A 45 8.65 -5.61 -10.77
C CYS A 45 7.62 -5.90 -9.68
N VAL A 46 7.34 -4.91 -8.82
CA VAL A 46 6.33 -5.03 -7.76
C VAL A 46 4.95 -5.30 -8.34
N MET A 47 4.57 -4.63 -9.43
CA MET A 47 3.30 -4.88 -10.11
C MET A 47 3.24 -6.30 -10.71
N MET A 48 4.29 -6.73 -11.40
CA MET A 48 4.35 -8.03 -12.06
C MET A 48 4.31 -9.20 -11.08
N ILE A 49 4.92 -9.06 -9.89
CA ILE A 49 4.99 -10.10 -8.87
C ILE A 49 3.79 -9.98 -7.91
N GLY A 50 3.55 -8.78 -7.41
CA GLY A 50 2.54 -8.51 -6.39
C GLY A 50 1.11 -8.75 -6.88
N LEU A 51 0.78 -8.40 -8.13
CA LEU A 51 -0.58 -8.57 -8.66
C LEU A 51 -1.03 -10.03 -8.66
N PRO A 52 -0.31 -10.98 -9.32
CA PRO A 52 -0.75 -12.37 -9.33
C PRO A 52 -0.73 -12.99 -7.94
N LEU A 53 0.27 -12.70 -7.10
CA LEU A 53 0.36 -13.28 -5.76
C LEU A 53 -0.80 -12.83 -4.86
N ASN A 54 -1.11 -11.53 -4.82
CA ASN A 54 -2.20 -11.02 -3.99
C ASN A 54 -3.59 -11.39 -4.55
N ALA A 55 -3.76 -11.42 -5.87
CA ALA A 55 -5.01 -11.85 -6.49
C ALA A 55 -5.32 -13.32 -6.21
N VAL A 56 -4.32 -14.21 -6.36
CA VAL A 56 -4.44 -15.63 -6.04
C VAL A 56 -4.67 -15.82 -4.54
N ALA A 57 -3.94 -15.11 -3.68
CA ALA A 57 -4.13 -15.19 -2.23
C ALA A 57 -5.55 -14.78 -1.83
N LEU A 58 -6.06 -13.65 -2.36
CA LEU A 58 -7.41 -13.18 -2.11
C LEU A 58 -8.45 -14.20 -2.59
N TRP A 59 -8.27 -14.76 -3.78
CA TRP A 59 -9.16 -15.81 -4.31
C TRP A 59 -9.20 -17.04 -3.39
N ILE A 60 -8.03 -17.54 -2.96
CA ILE A 60 -7.92 -18.67 -2.04
C ILE A 60 -8.58 -18.35 -0.70
N LEU A 61 -8.33 -17.17 -0.14
CA LEU A 61 -8.91 -16.71 1.13
C LEU A 61 -10.44 -16.70 1.08
N LEU A 62 -11.01 -16.11 0.03
CA LEU A 62 -12.47 -16.01 -0.14
C LEU A 62 -13.10 -17.39 -0.36
N ARG A 63 -12.50 -18.24 -1.19
CA ARG A 63 -13.06 -19.55 -1.54
C ARG A 63 -12.87 -20.62 -0.46
N ARG A 64 -11.72 -20.67 0.21
CA ARG A 64 -11.34 -21.76 1.12
C ARG A 64 -11.59 -21.46 2.59
N HIS A 65 -11.50 -20.20 3.01
CA HIS A 65 -11.58 -19.84 4.44
C HIS A 65 -12.94 -19.28 4.88
N SER A 66 -13.88 -19.07 3.94
CA SER A 66 -15.29 -18.69 4.21
C SER A 66 -15.47 -17.47 5.12
N LEU A 67 -14.43 -16.65 5.31
CA LEU A 67 -14.42 -15.45 6.19
C LEU A 67 -14.88 -15.75 7.64
N LYS A 68 -14.84 -17.02 8.07
CA LYS A 68 -15.36 -17.46 9.38
C LYS A 68 -14.38 -17.20 10.53
N SER A 69 -13.09 -17.11 10.24
CA SER A 69 -12.05 -16.83 11.24
C SER A 69 -11.64 -15.35 11.22
N PRO A 70 -11.46 -14.70 12.39
CA PRO A 70 -11.03 -13.29 12.47
C PRO A 70 -9.73 -13.02 11.70
N HIS A 71 -8.76 -13.92 11.84
CA HIS A 71 -7.50 -13.90 11.09
C HIS A 71 -7.68 -13.81 9.57
N ALA A 72 -8.63 -14.55 9.00
CA ALA A 72 -8.89 -14.54 7.56
C ALA A 72 -9.51 -13.22 7.09
N VAL A 73 -10.33 -12.57 7.92
CA VAL A 73 -10.90 -11.26 7.60
C VAL A 73 -9.79 -10.21 7.48
N PHE A 74 -8.83 -10.19 8.42
CA PHE A 74 -7.70 -9.26 8.34
C PHE A 74 -6.79 -9.53 7.14
N MET A 75 -6.47 -10.80 6.84
CA MET A 75 -5.69 -11.15 5.64
C MET A 75 -6.39 -10.74 4.34
N VAL A 76 -7.71 -10.89 4.25
CA VAL A 76 -8.48 -10.47 3.07
C VAL A 76 -8.42 -8.96 2.88
N ASN A 77 -8.55 -8.19 3.97
CA ASN A 77 -8.44 -6.73 3.88
C ASN A 77 -7.02 -6.27 3.59
N LEU A 78 -6.00 -6.97 4.08
CA LEU A 78 -4.59 -6.73 3.73
C LEU A 78 -4.38 -6.94 2.22
N ALA A 79 -4.76 -8.11 1.69
CA ALA A 79 -4.64 -8.42 0.26
C ALA A 79 -5.45 -7.45 -0.61
N PHE A 80 -6.63 -7.02 -0.16
CA PHE A 80 -7.42 -6.00 -0.86
C PHE A 80 -6.69 -4.66 -0.91
N SER A 81 -6.08 -4.24 0.20
CA SER A 81 -5.28 -3.02 0.25
C SER A 81 -4.05 -3.08 -0.66
N ASP A 82 -3.36 -4.22 -0.70
CA ASP A 82 -2.19 -4.41 -1.58
C ASP A 82 -2.59 -4.32 -3.05
N LEU A 83 -3.73 -4.90 -3.43
CA LEU A 83 -4.26 -4.79 -4.79
C LEU A 83 -4.62 -3.35 -5.17
N LEU A 84 -5.20 -2.58 -4.24
CA LEU A 84 -5.48 -1.15 -4.46
C LEU A 84 -4.20 -0.35 -4.73
N LEU A 85 -3.13 -0.62 -3.99
CA LEU A 85 -1.82 -0.03 -4.28
C LEU A 85 -1.32 -0.45 -5.66
N ILE A 86 -1.31 -1.76 -5.95
CA ILE A 86 -0.74 -2.31 -7.18
C ILE A 86 -1.44 -1.75 -8.42
N ILE A 87 -2.77 -1.60 -8.38
CA ILE A 87 -3.55 -0.99 -9.47
C ILE A 87 -3.18 0.49 -9.68
N SER A 88 -2.65 1.18 -8.67
CA SER A 88 -2.18 2.57 -8.78
C SER A 88 -0.76 2.71 -9.37
N LEU A 89 0.05 1.62 -9.33
CA LEU A 89 1.44 1.62 -9.80
C LEU A 89 1.66 1.93 -11.29
N PRO A 90 0.81 1.49 -12.25
CA PRO A 90 0.97 1.83 -13.67
C PRO A 90 1.17 3.32 -13.94
N MET A 91 0.43 4.16 -13.22
CA MET A 91 0.52 5.61 -13.38
C MET A 91 1.79 6.20 -12.79
N ARG A 92 2.32 5.60 -11.70
CA ARG A 92 3.64 5.95 -11.16
C ARG A 92 4.75 5.53 -12.13
N ILE A 93 4.65 4.33 -12.71
CA ILE A 93 5.59 3.83 -13.72
C ILE A 93 5.60 4.78 -14.92
N TYR A 94 4.43 5.16 -15.44
CA TYR A 94 4.32 6.11 -16.55
C TYR A 94 4.99 7.45 -16.21
N PHE A 95 4.72 7.99 -15.02
CA PHE A 95 5.31 9.26 -14.59
C PHE A 95 6.83 9.19 -14.49
N HIS A 96 7.39 8.11 -13.95
CA HIS A 96 8.85 7.97 -13.88
C HIS A 96 9.48 7.66 -15.25
N ALA A 97 8.76 7.00 -16.16
CA ALA A 97 9.23 6.74 -17.51
C ALA A 97 9.24 7.98 -18.42
N THR A 98 8.32 8.93 -18.20
CA THR A 98 8.07 10.07 -19.11
C THR A 98 8.31 11.43 -18.48
N ARG A 99 8.30 11.52 -17.14
CA ARG A 99 8.23 12.78 -16.36
C ARG A 99 7.00 13.62 -16.63
N GLU A 100 6.00 13.05 -17.29
CA GLU A 100 4.74 13.71 -17.61
C GLU A 100 3.60 13.10 -16.80
N TRP A 101 2.65 13.96 -16.42
CA TRP A 101 1.39 13.54 -15.81
C TRP A 101 0.23 13.92 -16.75
N PRO A 102 -0.36 12.96 -17.48
CA PRO A 102 -1.35 13.25 -18.51
C PRO A 102 -2.79 13.32 -17.95
N LEU A 103 -3.00 12.92 -16.69
CA LEU A 103 -4.33 12.87 -16.07
C LEU A 103 -4.63 14.15 -15.28
N SER A 104 -5.86 14.27 -14.79
CA SER A 104 -6.29 15.40 -13.97
C SER A 104 -5.65 15.42 -12.57
N ASN A 105 -5.75 16.56 -11.90
CA ASN A 105 -5.35 16.70 -10.49
C ASN A 105 -6.13 15.74 -9.57
N MET A 106 -7.38 15.43 -9.91
CA MET A 106 -8.18 14.45 -9.15
C MET A 106 -7.62 13.03 -9.26
N ALA A 107 -7.15 12.62 -10.43
CA ALA A 107 -6.48 11.32 -10.57
C ALA A 107 -5.17 11.28 -9.77
N CYS A 108 -4.43 12.39 -9.75
CA CYS A 108 -3.21 12.51 -8.95
C CYS A 108 -3.49 12.34 -7.46
N LEU A 109 -4.50 13.04 -6.96
CA LEU A 109 -5.01 12.92 -5.59
C LEU A 109 -5.34 11.46 -5.27
N ILE A 110 -6.20 10.82 -6.07
CA ILE A 110 -6.63 9.43 -5.83
C ILE A 110 -5.44 8.48 -5.77
N ILE A 111 -4.52 8.54 -6.73
CA ILE A 111 -3.36 7.63 -6.78
C ILE A 111 -2.37 7.89 -5.63
N THR A 112 -2.25 9.14 -5.20
CA THR A 112 -1.44 9.50 -4.03
C THR A 112 -2.08 9.00 -2.74
N MET A 113 -3.41 9.10 -2.62
CA MET A 113 -4.16 8.60 -1.46
C MET A 113 -4.15 7.08 -1.40
N LEU A 114 -4.32 6.36 -2.50
CA LEU A 114 -4.25 4.89 -2.53
C LEU A 114 -2.91 4.36 -1.97
N PHE A 115 -1.81 5.03 -2.29
CA PHE A 115 -0.49 4.68 -1.74
C PHE A 115 -0.42 4.88 -0.22
N ARG A 116 -0.92 6.02 0.28
CA ARG A 116 -0.95 6.32 1.72
C ARG A 116 -1.91 5.41 2.47
N ASP A 117 -3.04 5.11 1.87
CA ASP A 117 -4.06 4.22 2.40
C ASP A 117 -3.51 2.82 2.55
N ASN A 118 -2.69 2.33 1.61
CA ASN A 118 -1.98 1.08 1.75
C ASN A 118 -1.05 1.08 2.97
N ILE A 119 -0.19 2.09 3.12
CA ILE A 119 0.70 2.20 4.30
C ILE A 119 -0.10 2.15 5.61
N ARG A 120 -1.20 2.90 5.70
CA ARG A 120 -2.04 2.96 6.92
C ARG A 120 -2.78 1.67 7.17
N SER A 121 -3.49 1.16 6.18
CA SER A 121 -4.29 -0.06 6.31
C SER A 121 -3.40 -1.28 6.53
N SER A 122 -2.33 -1.47 5.75
CA SER A 122 -1.46 -2.63 5.87
C SER A 122 -0.76 -2.68 7.23
N SER A 123 -0.24 -1.55 7.72
CA SER A 123 0.34 -1.49 9.08
C SER A 123 -0.67 -1.80 10.20
N MET A 124 -1.92 -1.32 10.09
CA MET A 124 -2.98 -1.64 11.03
C MET A 124 -3.41 -3.12 10.95
N PHE A 125 -3.58 -3.67 9.74
CA PHE A 125 -3.99 -5.05 9.54
C PHE A 125 -2.90 -6.04 9.97
N ILE A 126 -1.62 -5.77 9.68
CA ILE A 126 -0.50 -6.57 10.19
C ILE A 126 -0.51 -6.59 11.72
N THR A 127 -0.78 -5.44 12.36
CA THR A 127 -0.85 -5.36 13.82
C THR A 127 -2.03 -6.14 14.39
N PHE A 128 -3.21 -6.04 13.77
CA PHE A 128 -4.36 -6.86 14.16
C PHE A 128 -4.12 -8.36 13.95
N ILE A 129 -3.40 -8.74 12.90
CA ILE A 129 -2.97 -10.13 12.68
C ILE A 129 -2.05 -10.57 13.83
N SER A 130 -1.02 -9.77 14.18
CA SER A 130 -0.12 -10.07 15.30
C SER A 130 -0.86 -10.22 16.63
N VAL A 131 -1.83 -9.35 16.91
CA VAL A 131 -2.65 -9.40 18.13
C VAL A 131 -3.57 -10.62 18.14
N ASP A 132 -4.26 -10.94 17.04
CA ASP A 132 -5.09 -12.15 16.95
C ASP A 132 -4.25 -13.42 17.18
N ARG A 133 -3.04 -13.46 16.61
CA ARG A 133 -2.08 -14.56 16.82
C ARG A 133 -1.60 -14.64 18.26
N LEU A 134 -1.25 -13.52 18.88
CA LEU A 134 -0.90 -13.46 20.31
C LEU A 134 -2.03 -14.04 21.16
N LEU A 135 -3.27 -13.57 20.96
CA LEU A 135 -4.44 -14.02 21.69
C LEU A 135 -4.71 -15.51 21.50
N ALA A 136 -4.46 -16.03 20.30
CA ALA A 136 -4.61 -17.45 19.99
C ALA A 136 -3.58 -18.35 20.68
N VAL A 137 -2.36 -17.86 20.90
CA VAL A 137 -1.25 -18.63 21.49
C VAL A 137 -1.21 -18.49 23.01
N VAL A 138 -1.31 -17.27 23.53
CA VAL A 138 -1.11 -16.97 24.96
C VAL A 138 -2.41 -17.05 25.75
N TYR A 139 -3.56 -16.70 25.13
CA TYR A 139 -4.85 -16.63 25.82
C TYR A 139 -5.98 -17.39 25.11
N PRO A 140 -5.81 -18.68 24.75
CA PRO A 140 -6.73 -19.40 23.87
C PRO A 140 -8.18 -19.48 24.38
N LEU A 141 -8.39 -19.66 25.70
CA LEU A 141 -9.74 -19.75 26.29
C LEU A 141 -10.35 -18.37 26.56
N ARG A 142 -9.56 -17.44 27.11
CA ARG A 142 -10.02 -16.09 27.48
C ARG A 142 -10.37 -15.24 26.25
N SER A 143 -9.69 -15.42 25.13
CA SER A 143 -9.88 -14.62 23.91
C SER A 143 -11.00 -15.12 22.98
N ARG A 144 -11.69 -16.22 23.30
CA ARG A 144 -12.69 -16.84 22.41
C ARG A 144 -13.83 -15.88 22.02
N HIS A 145 -14.25 -15.00 22.94
CA HIS A 145 -15.30 -14.02 22.69
C HIS A 145 -14.84 -12.85 21.80
N LEU A 146 -13.55 -12.49 21.85
CA LEU A 146 -12.96 -11.46 20.99
C LEU A 146 -12.70 -11.98 19.58
N ARG A 147 -12.25 -13.23 19.46
CA ARG A 147 -11.83 -13.89 18.21
C ARG A 147 -13.00 -14.40 17.38
N THR A 148 -13.95 -13.52 17.10
CA THR A 148 -15.10 -13.79 16.24
C THR A 148 -14.97 -13.03 14.92
N SER A 149 -15.51 -13.59 13.84
CA SER A 149 -15.52 -12.92 12.52
C SER A 149 -16.25 -11.57 12.57
N SER A 150 -17.33 -11.46 13.36
CA SER A 150 -18.06 -10.20 13.54
C SER A 150 -17.17 -9.09 14.12
N ASN A 151 -16.38 -9.39 15.15
CA ASN A 151 -15.46 -8.40 15.72
C ASN A 151 -14.31 -8.05 14.75
N ALA A 152 -13.83 -9.00 13.96
CA ALA A 152 -12.83 -8.71 12.94
C ALA A 152 -13.38 -7.80 11.84
N TRP A 153 -14.62 -8.00 11.41
CA TRP A 153 -15.31 -7.08 10.49
C TRP A 153 -15.50 -5.69 11.07
N LYS A 154 -15.85 -5.58 12.36
CA LYS A 154 -15.89 -4.29 13.06
C LYS A 154 -14.52 -3.61 13.09
N GLY A 155 -13.46 -4.38 13.34
CA GLY A 155 -12.08 -3.89 13.29
C GLY A 155 -11.67 -3.42 11.90
N ALA A 156 -12.03 -4.16 10.85
CA ALA A 156 -11.79 -3.73 9.47
C ALA A 156 -12.58 -2.46 9.11
N ALA A 157 -13.85 -2.39 9.48
CA ALA A 157 -14.67 -1.19 9.29
C ALA A 157 -14.12 0.03 10.04
N PHE A 158 -13.56 -0.19 11.24
CA PHE A 158 -12.85 0.85 11.99
C PHE A 158 -11.61 1.36 11.25
N VAL A 159 -10.77 0.46 10.72
CA VAL A 159 -9.56 0.82 9.95
C VAL A 159 -9.93 1.67 8.72
N TRP A 160 -10.89 1.21 7.93
CA TRP A 160 -11.32 1.94 6.73
C TRP A 160 -11.94 3.30 7.08
N SER A 161 -12.81 3.35 8.10
CA SER A 161 -13.39 4.61 8.58
C SER A 161 -12.31 5.59 9.07
N PHE A 162 -11.33 5.09 9.84
CA PHE A 162 -10.22 5.90 10.33
C PHE A 162 -9.40 6.51 9.18
N ILE A 163 -9.09 5.70 8.17
CA ILE A 163 -8.36 6.15 6.97
C ILE A 163 -9.14 7.25 6.24
N LEU A 164 -10.45 7.07 6.04
CA LEU A 164 -11.29 8.08 5.41
C LEU A 164 -11.27 9.40 6.18
N VAL A 165 -11.34 9.36 7.50
CA VAL A 165 -11.28 10.57 8.34
C VAL A 165 -9.94 11.30 8.19
N VAL A 166 -8.82 10.57 8.16
CA VAL A 166 -7.47 11.16 7.96
C VAL A 166 -7.31 11.72 6.54
N ASN A 167 -7.90 11.07 5.54
CA ASN A 167 -7.81 11.49 4.15
C ASN A 167 -8.56 12.78 3.86
N ILE A 168 -9.66 13.10 4.55
CA ILE A 168 -10.44 14.32 4.28
C ILE A 168 -9.56 15.59 4.38
N PRO A 169 -8.92 15.92 5.52
CA PRO A 169 -8.11 17.13 5.62
C PRO A 169 -6.85 17.07 4.74
N GLU A 170 -6.27 15.89 4.57
CA GLU A 170 -5.07 15.70 3.75
C GLU A 170 -5.34 15.87 2.25
N SER A 171 -6.49 15.41 1.78
CA SER A 171 -6.92 15.53 0.38
C SER A 171 -7.26 16.98 0.01
N LEU A 172 -7.90 17.72 0.92
CA LEU A 172 -8.18 19.15 0.72
C LEU A 172 -6.88 19.96 0.62
N ASP A 173 -5.94 19.75 1.56
CA ASP A 173 -4.62 20.38 1.54
C ASP A 173 -3.84 20.05 0.25
N PHE A 174 -3.88 18.78 -0.18
CA PHE A 174 -3.18 18.35 -1.38
C PHE A 174 -3.81 18.92 -2.65
N LEU A 175 -5.14 19.01 -2.71
CA LEU A 175 -5.84 19.54 -3.89
C LEU A 175 -5.62 21.05 -4.05
N GLU A 176 -5.67 21.82 -2.96
CA GLU A 176 -5.34 23.26 -2.96
C GLU A 176 -3.92 23.49 -3.50
N HIS A 177 -2.96 22.68 -3.01
CA HIS A 177 -1.57 22.72 -3.47
C HIS A 177 -1.42 22.40 -4.97
N LEU A 178 -2.18 21.42 -5.48
CA LEU A 178 -2.17 21.06 -6.90
C LEU A 178 -2.80 22.13 -7.80
N GLN A 179 -3.70 22.97 -7.28
CA GLN A 179 -4.33 24.05 -8.03
C GLN A 179 -3.43 25.28 -8.15
N ASP A 180 -2.57 25.52 -7.16
CA ASP A 180 -1.67 26.69 -7.14
C ASP A 180 -0.49 26.55 -8.12
N HIS A 181 -0.21 25.35 -8.61
CA HIS A 181 0.90 25.07 -9.52
C HIS A 181 0.44 24.94 -10.98
N THR A 182 1.02 25.76 -11.87
CA THR A 182 0.66 25.86 -13.30
C THR A 182 1.13 24.68 -14.16
N GLN A 183 1.92 23.75 -13.63
CA GLN A 183 2.40 22.57 -14.37
C GLN A 183 2.01 21.24 -13.68
N PRO A 184 1.57 20.23 -14.45
CA PRO A 184 1.10 18.95 -13.92
C PRO A 184 2.27 18.13 -13.39
N THR A 185 2.53 18.23 -12.08
CA THR A 185 3.68 17.59 -11.44
C THR A 185 3.27 16.76 -10.23
N CYS A 186 2.31 15.85 -10.43
CA CYS A 186 1.67 15.04 -9.40
C CYS A 186 2.64 14.51 -8.32
N PHE A 187 3.73 13.86 -8.72
CA PHE A 187 4.70 13.30 -7.78
C PHE A 187 5.95 14.18 -7.57
N LYS A 188 6.22 15.17 -8.43
CA LYS A 188 7.37 16.09 -8.24
C LYS A 188 7.07 17.12 -7.13
N SER A 189 5.83 17.62 -7.12
CA SER A 189 5.35 18.65 -6.20
C SER A 189 5.17 18.13 -4.77
N TYR A 190 5.04 16.80 -4.60
CA TYR A 190 4.83 16.19 -3.29
C TYR A 190 6.15 15.92 -2.52
N TYR A 191 7.25 15.62 -3.21
CA TYR A 191 8.55 15.33 -2.59
C TYR A 191 9.54 16.50 -2.64
N SER A 192 9.29 17.52 -3.46
CA SER A 192 10.14 18.70 -3.56
C SER A 192 9.65 19.82 -2.64
N TYR A 193 10.58 20.31 -1.83
CA TYR A 193 10.43 21.19 -0.67
C TYR A 193 10.02 22.65 -0.98
N GLU A 194 9.26 23.28 -0.07
CA GLU A 194 9.29 24.69 0.38
C GLU A 194 8.69 24.74 1.82
N PRO A 195 8.99 25.75 2.66
CA PRO A 195 9.35 25.62 4.08
C PRO A 195 8.15 25.76 5.03
N LEU A 196 6.95 25.92 4.49
CA LEU A 196 5.74 26.05 5.28
C LEU A 196 4.82 24.88 4.96
N LEU A 197 5.21 23.70 5.44
CA LEU A 197 4.30 22.58 5.56
C LEU A 197 3.03 23.10 6.24
N SER A 198 1.86 22.99 5.60
CA SER A 198 0.62 23.42 6.25
C SER A 198 0.51 22.73 7.61
N LYS A 199 -0.04 23.44 8.60
CA LYS A 199 -0.21 22.89 9.95
C LYS A 199 -0.94 21.53 9.90
N THR A 200 -1.87 21.39 8.95
CA THR A 200 -2.60 20.16 8.64
C THR A 200 -1.67 19.03 8.21
N ARG A 201 -0.80 19.26 7.23
CA ARG A 201 0.13 18.24 6.72
C ARG A 201 1.13 17.80 7.78
N LEU A 202 1.65 18.72 8.59
CA LEU A 202 2.52 18.38 9.72
C LEU A 202 1.79 17.53 10.77
N ALA A 203 0.55 17.90 11.11
CA ALA A 203 -0.26 17.15 12.06
C ALA A 203 -0.54 15.71 11.57
N VAL A 204 -0.83 15.53 10.28
CA VAL A 204 -1.05 14.19 9.70
C VAL A 204 0.24 13.36 9.71
N ILE A 205 1.39 13.94 9.38
CA ILE A 205 2.68 13.24 9.45
C ILE A 205 3.00 12.83 10.89
N TYR A 206 2.82 13.73 11.86
CA TYR A 206 3.05 13.43 13.27
C TYR A 206 2.10 12.34 13.79
N LEU A 207 0.80 12.45 13.45
CA LEU A 207 -0.19 11.42 13.76
C LEU A 207 0.23 10.06 13.18
N GLN A 208 0.69 10.04 11.93
CA GLN A 208 1.17 8.82 11.28
C GLN A 208 2.37 8.20 12.00
N ILE A 209 3.35 9.03 12.40
CA ILE A 209 4.53 8.57 13.15
C ILE A 209 4.11 7.99 14.50
N VAL A 210 3.26 8.70 15.26
CA VAL A 210 2.76 8.22 16.56
C VAL A 210 2.01 6.90 16.40
N LEU A 211 1.14 6.78 15.39
CA LEU A 211 0.44 5.54 15.10
C LEU A 211 1.39 4.39 14.74
N LEU A 212 2.39 4.64 13.89
CA LEU A 212 3.34 3.60 13.53
C LEU A 212 4.21 3.17 14.71
N VAL A 213 4.66 4.10 15.55
CA VAL A 213 5.44 3.77 16.76
C VAL A 213 4.59 2.99 17.75
N THR A 214 3.34 3.38 17.99
CA THR A 214 2.43 2.65 18.89
C THR A 214 2.11 1.25 18.36
N MET A 215 1.88 1.08 17.06
CA MET A 215 1.66 -0.24 16.47
C MET A 215 2.93 -1.09 16.46
N LEU A 216 4.11 -0.48 16.25
CA LEU A 216 5.41 -1.15 16.36
C LEU A 216 5.64 -1.70 17.77
N THR A 217 5.39 -0.91 18.81
CA THR A 217 5.54 -1.37 20.19
C THR A 217 4.58 -2.53 20.49
N VAL A 218 3.34 -2.47 20.01
CA VAL A 218 2.40 -3.59 20.10
C VAL A 218 2.94 -4.84 19.41
N ASN A 219 3.46 -4.74 18.18
CA ASN A 219 4.03 -5.87 17.44
C ASN A 219 5.26 -6.48 18.14
N ILE A 220 6.14 -5.65 18.71
CA ILE A 220 7.29 -6.09 19.50
C ILE A 220 6.82 -6.82 20.75
N VAL A 221 5.89 -6.24 21.52
CA VAL A 221 5.34 -6.87 22.73
C VAL A 221 4.67 -8.20 22.40
N CYS A 222 3.88 -8.27 21.31
CA CYS A 222 3.28 -9.53 20.84
C CYS A 222 4.36 -10.59 20.57
N THR A 223 5.42 -10.21 19.87
CA THR A 223 6.53 -11.09 19.52
C THR A 223 7.25 -11.60 20.78
N VAL A 224 7.57 -10.72 21.73
CA VAL A 224 8.24 -11.08 22.99
C VAL A 224 7.37 -12.01 23.83
N MET A 225 6.09 -11.70 24.01
CA MET A 225 5.16 -12.50 24.81
C MET A 225 4.95 -13.90 24.23
N VAL A 226 4.80 -14.00 22.90
CA VAL A 226 4.69 -15.32 22.23
C VAL A 226 5.99 -16.09 22.34
N SER A 227 7.13 -15.44 22.11
CA SER A 227 8.45 -16.07 22.27
C SER A 227 8.60 -16.66 23.66
N TRP A 228 8.33 -15.87 24.68
CA TRP A 228 8.46 -16.31 26.07
C TRP A 228 7.53 -17.48 26.41
N THR A 229 6.27 -17.40 26.01
CA THR A 229 5.27 -18.47 26.22
C THR A 229 5.71 -19.76 25.53
N LEU A 230 6.19 -19.65 24.29
CA LEU A 230 6.61 -20.77 23.46
C LEU A 230 7.94 -21.38 23.94
N HIS A 231 8.83 -20.58 24.53
CA HIS A 231 10.04 -21.05 25.18
C HIS A 231 9.76 -21.77 26.51
N ARG A 232 8.81 -21.27 27.33
CA ARG A 232 8.47 -21.90 28.61
C ARG A 232 7.67 -23.19 28.50
N HIS A 233 6.79 -23.31 27.51
CA HIS A 233 5.81 -24.42 27.45
C HIS A 233 6.07 -25.48 26.35
N LEU A 234 7.02 -25.28 25.43
CA LEU A 234 7.30 -26.22 24.33
C LEU A 234 8.80 -26.57 24.19
N SER A 235 9.39 -27.15 25.24
CA SER A 235 10.81 -27.56 25.29
C SER A 235 11.14 -28.89 24.60
N ASP A 236 10.17 -29.64 24.08
CA ASP A 236 10.43 -30.93 23.41
C ASP A 236 10.92 -30.78 21.96
N SER A 237 11.99 -31.50 21.61
CA SER A 237 12.66 -31.47 20.30
C SER A 237 11.69 -31.66 19.10
N ALA A 238 10.69 -32.53 19.21
CA ALA A 238 9.70 -32.76 18.14
C ALA A 238 8.72 -31.57 17.92
N LYS A 239 8.58 -30.68 18.91
CA LYS A 239 7.75 -29.45 18.82
C LYS A 239 8.53 -28.23 18.31
N VAL A 240 9.86 -28.34 18.15
CA VAL A 240 10.74 -27.24 17.72
C VAL A 240 10.38 -26.75 16.31
N ASN A 241 10.04 -27.66 15.38
CA ASN A 241 9.62 -27.27 14.03
C ASN A 241 8.31 -26.45 14.02
N ASN A 242 7.35 -26.78 14.89
CA ASN A 242 6.12 -25.99 15.01
C ASN A 242 6.40 -24.64 15.70
N LYS A 243 7.32 -24.61 16.66
CA LYS A 243 7.79 -23.39 17.32
C LYS A 243 8.47 -22.42 16.34
N MET A 244 9.39 -22.92 15.51
CA MET A 244 10.06 -22.10 14.50
C MET A 244 9.07 -21.49 13.51
N LYS A 245 8.07 -22.26 13.06
CA LYS A 245 7.02 -21.75 12.15
C LYS A 245 6.20 -20.63 12.77
N VAL A 246 5.81 -20.75 14.03
CA VAL A 246 5.06 -19.69 14.74
C VAL A 246 5.93 -18.45 14.91
N MET A 247 7.18 -18.61 15.32
CA MET A 247 8.13 -17.50 15.47
C MET A 247 8.39 -16.78 14.14
N LEU A 248 8.48 -17.52 13.04
CA LEU A 248 8.67 -16.96 11.71
C LEU A 248 7.52 -16.01 11.32
N ILE A 249 6.27 -16.31 11.69
CA ILE A 249 5.14 -15.40 11.44
C ILE A 249 5.36 -14.05 12.13
N PHE A 250 5.76 -14.03 13.40
CA PHE A 250 5.99 -12.79 14.14
C PHE A 250 7.20 -12.01 13.61
N VAL A 251 8.28 -12.71 13.25
CA VAL A 251 9.45 -12.10 12.63
C VAL A 251 9.09 -11.48 11.27
N MET A 252 8.35 -12.21 10.43
CA MET A 252 7.87 -11.69 9.14
C MET A 252 6.97 -10.48 9.34
N ASN A 253 6.00 -10.52 10.27
CA ASN A 253 5.16 -9.37 10.58
C ASN A 253 5.99 -8.15 10.99
N LEU A 254 7.05 -8.34 11.79
CA LEU A 254 7.93 -7.24 12.22
C LEU A 254 8.75 -6.67 11.06
N VAL A 255 9.28 -7.54 10.18
CA VAL A 255 10.02 -7.13 8.98
C VAL A 255 9.12 -6.34 8.02
N LEU A 256 7.92 -6.86 7.74
CA LEU A 256 6.92 -6.18 6.91
C LEU A 256 6.54 -4.82 7.52
N PHE A 257 6.26 -4.79 8.83
CA PHE A 257 5.94 -3.55 9.53
C PHE A 257 7.07 -2.51 9.44
N ALA A 258 8.32 -2.94 9.57
CA ALA A 258 9.48 -2.06 9.51
C ALA A 258 9.63 -1.36 8.15
N MET A 259 9.12 -1.95 7.04
CA MET A 259 9.15 -1.33 5.71
C MET A 259 8.28 -0.07 5.60
N PHE A 260 7.31 0.14 6.51
CA PHE A 260 6.43 1.31 6.53
C PHE A 260 6.99 2.50 7.32
N LEU A 261 7.98 2.28 8.19
CA LEU A 261 8.57 3.31 9.05
C LEU A 261 9.35 4.41 8.29
N PRO A 262 10.17 4.09 7.27
CA PRO A 262 11.10 5.07 6.73
C PRO A 262 10.42 6.24 6.01
N VAL A 263 9.30 6.03 5.33
CA VAL A 263 8.65 7.09 4.53
C VAL A 263 8.16 8.25 5.42
N PRO A 264 7.33 8.05 6.47
CA PRO A 264 6.90 9.15 7.33
C PRO A 264 8.06 9.83 8.07
N ILE A 265 9.07 9.08 8.47
CA ILE A 265 10.28 9.62 9.11
C ILE A 265 11.06 10.49 8.13
N GLY A 266 11.28 10.02 6.90
CA GLY A 266 11.96 10.77 5.85
C GLY A 266 11.23 12.05 5.48
N MET A 267 9.88 12.00 5.46
CA MET A 267 9.06 13.20 5.26
C MET A 267 9.17 14.19 6.41
N ALA A 268 9.17 13.73 7.67
CA ALA A 268 9.34 14.59 8.84
C ALA A 268 10.75 15.18 8.96
N ALA A 269 11.77 14.45 8.50
CA ALA A 269 13.17 14.88 8.50
C ALA A 269 13.52 15.79 7.31
N HIS A 270 12.57 16.13 6.44
CA HIS A 270 12.79 16.86 5.19
C HIS A 270 13.91 16.24 4.32
N GLY A 271 13.95 14.89 4.28
CA GLY A 271 14.96 14.15 3.53
C GLY A 271 14.85 14.44 2.03
N LYS A 272 15.98 14.71 1.37
CA LYS A 272 16.04 14.98 -0.07
C LYS A 272 15.77 13.74 -0.94
N GLU A 273 15.90 12.54 -0.37
CA GLU A 273 15.79 11.26 -1.07
C GLU A 273 14.72 10.34 -0.46
N ILE A 274 13.44 10.71 -0.63
CA ILE A 274 12.30 9.90 -0.12
C ILE A 274 11.99 8.71 -1.04
N MET A 275 12.37 8.76 -2.32
CA MET A 275 11.97 7.76 -3.31
C MET A 275 12.52 6.34 -3.05
N PRO A 276 13.77 6.14 -2.62
CA PRO A 276 14.24 4.81 -2.21
C PRO A 276 13.42 4.22 -1.07
N LEU A 277 12.96 5.06 -0.14
CA LEU A 277 12.10 4.65 0.98
C LEU A 277 10.71 4.24 0.48
N VAL A 278 10.16 4.96 -0.50
CA VAL A 278 8.90 4.59 -1.18
C VAL A 278 9.05 3.24 -1.87
N CYS A 279 10.15 3.01 -2.59
CA CYS A 279 10.44 1.71 -3.23
C CYS A 279 10.50 0.56 -2.22
N LEU A 280 11.13 0.78 -1.05
CA LEU A 280 11.14 -0.20 0.03
C LEU A 280 9.71 -0.48 0.54
N THR A 281 8.92 0.56 0.77
CA THR A 281 7.55 0.42 1.28
C THR A 281 6.64 -0.33 0.30
N VAL A 282 6.66 -0.01 -1.01
CA VAL A 282 5.82 -0.74 -1.99
C VAL A 282 6.23 -2.21 -2.16
N SER A 283 7.50 -2.54 -1.87
CA SER A 283 8.00 -3.91 -1.97
C SER A 283 7.35 -4.83 -0.94
N ASN A 284 6.78 -4.28 0.13
CA ASN A 284 6.02 -5.02 1.15
C ASN A 284 4.93 -5.91 0.51
N CYS A 285 4.22 -5.40 -0.50
CA CYS A 285 3.13 -6.11 -1.16
C CYS A 285 3.58 -7.41 -1.86
N CYS A 286 4.87 -7.55 -2.18
CA CYS A 286 5.41 -8.80 -2.73
C CYS A 286 5.70 -9.84 -1.63
N LEU A 287 5.81 -9.41 -0.39
CA LEU A 287 6.18 -10.23 0.77
C LEU A 287 4.96 -10.63 1.62
N ASP A 288 3.86 -9.87 1.58
CA ASP A 288 2.58 -10.23 2.25
C ASP A 288 2.07 -11.64 1.87
N PRO A 289 2.23 -12.13 0.61
CA PRO A 289 1.94 -13.52 0.26
C PRO A 289 2.67 -14.58 1.08
N LEU A 290 3.90 -14.30 1.56
CA LEU A 290 4.62 -15.20 2.46
C LEU A 290 3.92 -15.27 3.82
N LEU A 291 3.44 -14.14 4.33
CA LEU A 291 2.65 -14.08 5.57
C LEU A 291 1.39 -14.94 5.45
N TYR A 292 0.70 -14.91 4.30
CA TYR A 292 -0.46 -15.77 4.03
C TYR A 292 -0.05 -17.25 4.05
N TYR A 293 0.99 -17.64 3.30
CA TYR A 293 1.47 -19.01 3.21
C TYR A 293 1.84 -19.60 4.59
N PHE A 294 2.69 -18.92 5.36
CA PHE A 294 3.12 -19.40 6.68
C PHE A 294 1.99 -19.42 7.70
N SER A 295 1.06 -18.47 7.59
CA SER A 295 -0.16 -18.46 8.39
C SER A 295 -1.06 -19.66 8.13
N PHE A 296 -1.17 -20.10 6.87
CA PHE A 296 -2.01 -21.24 6.48
C PHE A 296 -1.40 -22.59 6.84
N ASP A 297 -0.10 -22.81 6.62
CA ASP A 297 0.59 -24.05 6.97
C ASP A 297 0.47 -24.35 8.48
N SER A 298 0.56 -23.30 9.30
CA SER A 298 0.36 -23.38 10.75
C SER A 298 -1.08 -23.74 11.15
N PHE A 299 -2.09 -23.30 10.38
CA PHE A 299 -3.50 -23.61 10.64
C PHE A 299 -3.90 -25.01 10.17
N TRP A 300 -3.37 -25.46 9.02
CA TRP A 300 -3.73 -26.76 8.44
C TRP A 300 -3.20 -27.94 9.26
N LYS A 301 -1.97 -27.88 9.76
CA LYS A 301 -1.44 -28.92 10.66
C LYS A 301 -2.24 -29.07 11.95
N LYS A 302 -2.82 -27.98 12.48
CA LYS A 302 -3.61 -28.05 13.71
C LYS A 302 -4.95 -28.75 13.52
N LYS A 303 -5.50 -28.75 12.29
CA LYS A 303 -6.77 -29.40 11.95
C LYS A 303 -6.61 -30.90 11.65
N GLU A 304 -5.43 -31.32 11.20
CA GLU A 304 -5.07 -32.74 11.08
C GLU A 304 -4.79 -33.41 12.42
N ILE A 305 -4.23 -32.69 13.40
CA ILE A 305 -3.95 -33.24 14.74
C ILE A 305 -5.22 -33.36 15.61
N SER A 306 -6.33 -32.72 15.23
CA SER A 306 -7.61 -32.75 15.96
C SER A 306 -8.66 -33.70 15.36
N ARG A 307 -8.25 -34.60 14.45
CA ARG A 307 -9.04 -35.72 13.94
C ARG A 307 -8.38 -37.02 14.35
#